data_AF-A0A419YL70-F1
#
_entry.id   AF-A0A419YL70-F1
#
_cell.length_a   1.000
_cell.length_b   1.000
_cell.length_c   1.000
_cell.angle_alpha   90.00
_cell.angle_beta   90.00
_cell.angle_gamma   90.00
#
_symmetry.space_group_name_H-M   'P 1'
#
loop_
_entity.id
_entity.type
_entity.pdbx_description
1 polymer ?
#
loop_
_entity_poly.entity_id
_entity_poly.type
_entity_poly.pdbx_seq_one_letter_code
_entity_poly.pdbx_strand_id
1 'polypeptide(L)'
;MVHLARPVLRHVPAVRREAGGSQSGELCITQLTGLPAAIRWQPRDGDPVDLLPPYRLDRVELRRSPRARLHGLTAGVRLVTEGWSPLFLVPPSHLPALALAAASTRGTATAADRRRGADRR
;
A
#
# COMPACT_ATOMS: atom_id res chain seq x y z
N MET A 1 9.95 -30.67 -11.81
CA MET A 1 8.55 -30.19 -11.77
C MET A 1 8.55 -28.76 -11.23
N VAL A 2 8.57 -27.76 -12.10
CA VAL A 2 8.63 -26.34 -11.69
C VAL A 2 7.22 -25.90 -11.33
N HIS A 3 6.95 -25.70 -10.03
CA HIS A 3 5.71 -25.09 -9.58
C HIS A 3 5.81 -23.59 -9.91
N LEU A 4 5.29 -23.19 -11.07
CA LEU A 4 5.14 -21.76 -11.39
C LEU A 4 4.19 -21.17 -10.36
N ALA A 5 4.75 -20.50 -9.36
CA ALA A 5 3.96 -19.87 -8.32
C ALA A 5 3.02 -18.85 -8.95
N ARG A 6 1.71 -19.12 -8.89
CA ARG A 6 0.70 -18.21 -9.43
C ARG A 6 0.77 -16.89 -8.66
N PRO A 7 0.76 -15.74 -9.35
CA PRO A 7 0.63 -14.45 -8.70
C PRO A 7 -0.64 -14.42 -7.86
N VAL A 8 -0.52 -13.97 -6.61
CA VAL A 8 -1.70 -13.63 -5.81
C VAL A 8 -2.03 -12.18 -6.11
N LEU A 9 -3.17 -11.96 -6.76
CA LEU A 9 -3.73 -10.64 -7.01
C LEU A 9 -4.84 -10.36 -6.00
N ARG A 10 -4.77 -9.22 -5.31
CA ARG A 10 -5.79 -8.81 -4.35
C ARG A 10 -6.23 -7.37 -4.60
N HIS A 11 -7.54 -7.19 -4.69
CA HIS A 11 -8.18 -5.89 -4.80
C HIS A 11 -8.65 -5.46 -3.41
N VAL A 12 -8.32 -4.23 -3.03
CA VAL A 12 -8.73 -3.62 -1.77
C VAL A 12 -9.50 -2.34 -2.09
N PRO A 13 -10.83 -2.30 -1.92
CA PRO A 13 -11.57 -1.07 -2.13
C PRO A 13 -11.06 -0.01 -1.15
N ALA A 14 -10.82 1.19 -1.64
CA ALA A 14 -10.26 2.27 -0.84
C ALA A 14 -10.77 3.65 -1.30
N VAL A 15 -10.67 4.61 -0.38
CA VAL A 15 -10.90 6.02 -0.69
C VAL A 15 -9.62 6.79 -0.39
N ARG A 16 -9.03 7.40 -1.41
CA ARG A 16 -7.88 8.31 -1.27
C ARG A 16 -8.37 9.67 -0.79
N ARG A 17 -7.75 10.23 0.26
CA ARG A 17 -7.98 11.63 0.67
C ARG A 17 -6.97 12.55 0.00
N GLU A 18 -7.45 13.68 -0.49
CA GLU A 18 -6.67 14.73 -1.15
C GLU A 18 -6.92 16.08 -0.47
N ALA A 19 -6.06 17.05 -0.75
CA ALA A 19 -6.17 18.40 -0.16
C ALA A 19 -7.52 19.08 -0.45
N GLY A 20 -8.12 18.81 -1.62
CA GLY A 20 -9.40 19.38 -2.04
C GLY A 20 -10.58 18.39 -2.07
N GLY A 21 -10.40 17.13 -1.68
CA GLY A 21 -11.46 16.14 -1.88
C GLY A 21 -11.11 14.70 -1.52
N SER A 22 -11.84 13.78 -2.10
CA SER A 22 -11.60 12.35 -1.95
C SER A 22 -11.95 11.61 -3.22
N GLN A 23 -11.14 10.63 -3.58
CA GLN A 23 -11.31 9.81 -4.77
C GLN A 23 -11.50 8.35 -4.36
N SER A 24 -12.58 7.73 -4.84
CA SER A 24 -12.84 6.31 -4.64
C SER A 24 -12.10 5.48 -5.68
N GLY A 25 -11.79 4.23 -5.35
CA GLY A 25 -11.06 3.31 -6.23
C GLY A 25 -10.60 2.07 -5.48
N GLU A 26 -9.53 1.44 -5.97
CA GLU A 26 -8.98 0.22 -5.42
C GLU A 26 -7.45 0.27 -5.29
N LEU A 27 -6.93 -0.31 -4.21
CA LEU A 27 -5.53 -0.69 -4.11
C LEU A 27 -5.39 -2.13 -4.63
N CYS A 28 -4.69 -2.28 -5.75
CA CYS A 28 -4.38 -3.56 -6.34
C CYS A 28 -3.00 -4.01 -5.86
N ILE A 29 -2.97 -5.15 -5.19
CA ILE A 29 -1.77 -5.74 -4.61
C ILE A 29 -1.43 -6.98 -5.44
N THR A 30 -0.23 -7.00 -6.02
CA THR A 30 0.29 -8.15 -6.74
C THR A 30 1.45 -8.73 -5.95
N GLN A 31 1.33 -9.99 -5.55
CA GLN A 31 2.38 -10.72 -4.82
C GLN A 31 2.86 -11.90 -5.64
N LEU A 32 4.15 -11.87 -5.99
CA LEU A 32 4.87 -12.95 -6.65
C LEU A 32 5.77 -13.64 -5.62
N THR A 33 5.85 -14.96 -5.66
CA THR A 33 6.68 -15.71 -4.71
C THR A 33 8.15 -15.33 -4.89
N GLY A 34 8.81 -14.94 -3.80
CA GLY A 34 10.21 -14.53 -3.82
C GLY A 34 10.47 -13.08 -4.25
N LEU A 35 9.42 -12.31 -4.58
CA LEU A 35 9.53 -10.88 -4.92
C LEU A 35 8.73 -10.02 -3.92
N PRO A 36 9.16 -8.77 -3.66
CA PRO A 36 8.35 -7.82 -2.91
C PRO A 36 7.01 -7.58 -3.61
N ALA A 37 5.96 -7.33 -2.83
CA ALA A 37 4.65 -6.99 -3.36
C ALA A 37 4.73 -5.68 -4.19
N ALA A 38 3.95 -5.62 -5.26
CA ALA A 38 3.66 -4.38 -5.98
C ALA A 38 2.28 -3.88 -5.54
N ILE A 39 2.14 -2.57 -5.31
CA ILE A 39 0.84 -1.95 -5.01
C ILE A 39 0.57 -0.86 -6.04
N ARG A 40 -0.62 -0.90 -6.64
CA ARG A 40 -1.10 0.10 -7.59
C ARG A 40 -2.41 0.69 -7.08
N TRP A 41 -2.52 2.01 -7.08
CA TRP A 41 -3.79 2.70 -6.91
C TRP A 41 -4.52 2.75 -8.25
N GLN A 42 -5.76 2.29 -8.28
CA GLN A 42 -6.66 2.36 -9.43
C GLN A 42 -7.88 3.19 -9.04
N PRO A 43 -7.91 4.50 -9.34
CA PRO A 43 -9.08 5.30 -9.07
C PRO A 43 -10.26 4.85 -9.94
N ARG A 44 -11.49 5.11 -9.47
CA ARG A 44 -12.70 4.86 -10.26
C ARG A 44 -12.69 5.69 -11.55
N ASP A 45 -12.19 6.92 -11.45
CA ASP A 45 -12.08 7.88 -12.53
C ASP A 45 -10.66 8.46 -12.53
N GLY A 46 -9.99 8.43 -13.67
CA GLY A 46 -8.60 8.91 -13.85
C GLY A 46 -7.57 7.79 -14.00
N ASP A 47 -6.30 8.18 -14.09
CA ASP A 47 -5.23 7.24 -14.40
C ASP A 47 -4.75 6.45 -13.17
N PRO A 48 -4.43 5.15 -13.33
CA PRO A 48 -3.77 4.37 -12.29
C PRO A 48 -2.41 4.95 -11.89
N VAL A 49 -2.06 4.80 -10.61
CA VAL A 49 -0.78 5.27 -10.07
C VAL A 49 -0.06 4.12 -9.37
N ASP A 50 1.16 3.82 -9.83
CA ASP A 50 2.02 2.85 -9.16
C ASP A 50 2.59 3.42 -7.86
N LEU A 51 2.45 2.67 -6.76
CA LEU A 51 3.09 2.99 -5.49
C LEU A 51 4.49 2.38 -5.51
N LEU A 52 5.50 3.21 -5.30
CA LEU A 52 6.89 2.75 -5.29
C LEU A 52 7.28 2.22 -3.90
N PRO A 53 7.91 1.04 -3.81
CA PRO A 53 8.47 0.56 -2.56
C PRO A 53 9.68 1.43 -2.13
N PRO A 54 10.08 1.42 -0.84
CA PRO A 54 9.52 0.63 0.25
C PRO A 54 8.20 1.20 0.76
N TYR A 55 7.25 0.32 1.10
CA TYR A 55 5.98 0.74 1.68
C TYR A 55 6.08 0.77 3.20
N ARG A 56 5.65 1.89 3.81
CA ARG A 56 5.29 1.92 5.22
C ARG A 56 3.78 2.08 5.36
N LEU A 57 3.20 1.30 6.25
CA LEU A 57 1.78 1.38 6.58
C LEU A 57 1.62 1.97 7.98
N ASP A 58 1.21 3.24 8.03
CA ASP A 58 0.89 3.88 9.30
C ASP A 58 -0.62 3.81 9.53
N ARG A 59 -1.03 3.24 10.66
CA ARG A 59 -2.43 3.26 11.07
C ARG A 59 -2.78 4.66 11.56
N VAL A 60 -3.78 5.26 10.95
CA VAL A 60 -4.31 6.56 11.33
C VAL A 60 -5.59 6.34 12.12
N GLU A 61 -5.61 6.80 13.37
CA GLU A 61 -6.84 6.83 14.17
C GLU A 61 -7.81 7.86 13.60
N LEU A 62 -8.96 7.39 13.11
CA LEU A 62 -10.01 8.24 12.54
C LEU A 62 -11.01 8.70 13.61
N ARG A 63 -10.52 9.16 14.77
CA ARG A 63 -11.40 9.61 15.86
C ARG A 63 -12.37 10.66 15.33
N ARG A 64 -13.68 10.34 15.38
CA ARG A 64 -14.79 11.22 15.01
C ARG A 64 -14.94 11.59 13.51
N SER A 65 -14.32 10.87 12.57
CA SER A 65 -14.58 11.12 11.13
C SER A 65 -15.98 10.63 10.72
N PRO A 66 -16.93 11.51 10.33
CA PRO A 66 -18.27 11.11 9.90
C PRO A 66 -18.25 10.22 8.66
N ARG A 67 -17.27 10.46 7.77
CA ARG A 67 -17.08 9.72 6.52
C ARG A 67 -16.54 8.31 6.75
N ALA A 68 -15.68 8.13 7.76
CA ALA A 68 -15.20 6.83 8.18
C ALA A 68 -16.33 5.95 8.74
N ARG A 69 -17.23 6.57 9.53
CA ARG A 69 -18.46 5.92 10.02
C ARG A 69 -19.42 5.54 8.90
N LEU A 70 -19.64 6.43 7.93
CA LEU A 70 -20.56 6.20 6.79
C LEU A 70 -20.19 4.95 5.97
N HIS A 71 -18.90 4.63 5.86
CA HIS A 71 -18.40 3.49 5.09
C HIS A 71 -17.93 2.31 5.96
N GLY A 72 -18.13 2.34 7.29
CA GLY A 72 -17.64 1.28 8.20
C GLY A 72 -16.11 1.15 8.25
N LEU A 73 -15.38 2.16 7.80
CA LEU A 73 -13.92 2.15 7.65
C LEU A 73 -13.28 2.62 8.96
N THR A 74 -13.05 1.70 9.90
CA THR A 74 -12.51 2.03 11.23
C THR A 74 -10.98 2.18 11.28
N ALA A 75 -10.30 2.09 10.13
CA ALA A 75 -8.87 2.29 10.00
C ALA A 75 -8.53 3.15 8.78
N GLY A 76 -7.85 4.28 9.02
CA GLY A 76 -7.11 4.97 7.97
C GLY A 76 -5.74 4.33 7.87
N VAL A 77 -5.23 4.16 6.65
CA VAL A 77 -3.85 3.74 6.42
C VAL A 77 -3.17 4.81 5.59
N ARG A 78 -2.05 5.34 6.08
CA ARG A 78 -1.15 6.12 5.25
C ARG A 78 -0.14 5.15 4.64
N LEU A 79 -0.14 5.09 3.32
CA LEU A 79 0.82 4.34 2.54
C LEU A 79 1.93 5.32 2.20
N VAL A 80 3.09 5.16 2.84
CA VAL A 80 4.27 6.00 2.59
C VAL A 80 5.12 5.30 1.54
N THR A 81 5.40 6.02 0.45
CA THR A 81 6.27 5.63 -0.65
C THR A 81 7.35 6.70 -0.83
N GLU A 82 8.33 6.45 -1.69
CA GLU A 82 9.29 7.49 -2.08
C GLU A 82 8.55 8.65 -2.78
N GLY A 83 8.67 9.87 -2.25
CA GLY A 83 8.07 11.09 -2.83
C GLY A 83 6.54 11.24 -2.69
N TRP A 84 5.82 10.25 -2.14
CA TRP A 84 4.36 10.29 -2.03
C TRP A 84 3.87 9.60 -0.74
N SER A 85 2.83 10.13 -0.10
CA SER A 85 2.31 9.58 1.17
C SER A 85 0.80 9.72 1.29
N PRO A 86 0.04 9.12 0.36
CA PRO A 86 -1.42 9.21 0.34
C PRO A 86 -2.04 8.59 1.58
N LEU A 87 -3.13 9.22 2.05
CA LEU A 87 -4.00 8.67 3.07
C LEU A 87 -5.14 7.92 2.39
N PHE A 88 -5.21 6.62 2.62
CA PHE A 88 -6.31 5.78 2.18
C PHE A 88 -7.21 5.39 3.34
N LEU A 89 -8.52 5.42 3.11
CA LEU A 89 -9.50 4.80 3.98
C LEU A 89 -9.81 3.42 3.39
N VAL A 90 -9.62 2.36 4.18
CA VAL A 90 -9.76 0.97 3.72
C VAL A 90 -10.61 0.16 4.70
N PRO A 91 -11.30 -0.90 4.24
CA PRO A 91 -12.03 -1.77 5.16
C PRO A 91 -11.06 -2.49 6.10
N PRO A 92 -11.40 -2.62 7.40
CA PRO A 92 -10.52 -3.25 8.39
C PRO A 92 -10.09 -4.68 8.04
N SER A 93 -10.96 -5.45 7.36
CA SER A 93 -10.69 -6.82 6.91
C SER A 93 -9.55 -6.93 5.88
N HIS A 94 -9.16 -5.83 5.23
CA HIS A 94 -8.07 -5.80 4.24
C HIS A 94 -6.75 -5.28 4.80
N LEU A 95 -6.72 -4.78 6.04
CA LEU A 95 -5.49 -4.33 6.69
C LEU A 95 -4.38 -5.41 6.74
N PRO A 96 -4.69 -6.69 7.04
CA PRO A 96 -3.63 -7.71 7.09
C PRO A 96 -2.92 -7.89 5.73
N ALA A 97 -3.65 -7.75 4.62
CA ALA A 97 -3.07 -7.85 3.28
C ALA A 97 -2.10 -6.72 3.00
N LEU A 98 -2.51 -5.49 3.31
CA LEU A 98 -1.68 -4.31 3.11
C LEU A 98 -0.44 -4.34 4.03
N ALA A 99 -0.61 -4.80 5.27
CA ALA A 99 0.49 -4.97 6.20
C ALA A 99 1.52 -6.01 5.71
N LEU A 100 1.03 -7.14 5.16
CA LEU A 100 1.89 -8.17 4.57
C LEU A 100 2.65 -7.64 3.34
N ALA A 101 1.94 -6.95 2.43
CA ALA A 101 2.54 -6.33 1.27
C ALA A 101 3.63 -5.33 1.66
N ALA A 102 3.36 -4.46 2.64
CA ALA A 102 4.36 -3.53 3.15
C ALA A 102 5.55 -4.22 3.81
N ALA A 103 5.30 -5.27 4.61
CA ALA A 103 6.36 -6.06 5.24
C ALA A 103 7.31 -6.70 4.22
N SER A 104 6.79 -7.16 3.08
CA SER A 104 7.60 -7.81 2.02
C SER A 104 8.67 -6.89 1.41
N THR A 105 8.49 -5.56 1.50
CA THR A 105 9.44 -4.58 0.97
C THR A 105 10.50 -4.13 1.98
N ARG A 106 10.41 -4.53 3.25
CA ARG A 106 11.37 -4.08 4.29
C ARG A 106 12.73 -4.76 4.16
N GLY A 107 12.79 -5.99 3.66
CA GLY A 107 14.05 -6.73 3.48
C GLY A 107 14.92 -6.21 2.33
N THR A 108 14.32 -5.61 1.31
CA THR A 108 15.04 -5.05 0.15
C THR A 108 15.61 -3.67 0.42
N ALA A 109 14.93 -2.85 1.24
CA ALA A 109 15.44 -1.54 1.68
C ALA A 109 16.75 -1.67 2.47
N THR A 110 16.86 -2.64 3.37
CA THR A 110 18.11 -2.89 4.12
C THR A 110 19.26 -3.41 3.27
N ALA A 111 18.98 -4.09 2.16
CA ALA A 111 20.01 -4.60 1.25
C ALA A 111 20.56 -3.50 0.31
N ALA A 112 19.70 -2.57 -0.12
CA ALA A 112 20.11 -1.42 -0.92
C ALA A 112 20.95 -0.41 -0.10
N ASP A 113 20.61 -0.21 1.17
CA ASP A 113 21.33 0.72 2.07
C ASP A 113 22.72 0.20 2.47
N ARG A 114 22.87 -1.12 2.69
CA ARG A 114 24.19 -1.74 2.93
C ARG A 114 25.15 -1.62 1.76
N ARG A 115 24.66 -1.65 0.51
CA ARG A 115 25.53 -1.50 -0.68
C ARG A 115 26.06 -0.07 -0.84
N ARG A 116 25.27 0.96 -0.49
CA ARG A 116 25.76 2.36 -0.49
C ARG A 116 26.80 2.66 0.59
N GLY A 117 26.77 1.93 1.71
CA GLY A 117 27.77 2.07 2.77
C GLY A 117 29.11 1.39 2.48
N ALA A 118 29.13 0.41 1.57
CA ALA A 118 30.34 -0.34 1.21
C ALA A 118 31.18 0.33 0.10
N ASP A 119 30.56 1.18 -0.71
CA ASP A 119 31.21 1.87 -1.85
C ASP A 119 31.84 3.23 -1.47
N ARG A 120 31.95 3.50 -0.16
CA ARG A 120 32.54 4.73 0.42
C ARG A 120 33.74 4.44 1.33
N ARG A 121 34.43 3.31 1.15
CA ARG A 121 35.65 2.98 1.92
C ARG A 121 36.82 2.73 1.00
#